data_AF-A0AA39ZWB6-F1
#
_entry.id   AF-A0AA39ZWB6-F1
#
_cell.length_a   1.000
_cell.length_b   1.000
_cell.length_c   1.000
_cell.angle_alpha   90.00
_cell.angle_beta   90.00
_cell.angle_gamma   90.00
#
_symmetry.space_group_name_H-M   'P 1'
#
loop_
_entity.id
_entity.type
_entity.pdbx_description
1 polymer ?
#
loop_
_entity_poly.entity_id
_entity_poly.type
_entity_poly.pdbx_seq_one_letter_code
_entity_poly.pdbx_strand_id
1 'polypeptide(L)'
;MPAAARRHLEATENSVMSQALLPPDPNFPLPSQALVTERILPLPKVIRHALMDKFCPEGLREAAKFSPLNNDCLACIYLGRRRNPDAPLAPNFSLRNFNFCPDQMLELELPVEEYTRAMAGCLALIHWDAHMDGYDVEFVLGSDDEISYTTHVTQSLGVDVEPIEQLPKHSDIEVLQRVNLQRRVTRPWVLDFNLCNRFPKDDTFILEHEEELVNQLVLAFFENDPYYPLPLMEMDVDKKLWTIFRREYEKKAEEILGASETMRHLPIKFLDACVERERRKLEKGLGHGHRGFKG
;
A
#
# COMPACT_ATOMS: atom_id res chain seq x y z
N MET A 1 -7.37 -34.45 -19.03
CA MET A 1 -6.10 -33.92 -19.60
C MET A 1 -6.43 -32.96 -20.73
N PRO A 2 -5.75 -31.81 -20.88
CA PRO A 2 -4.46 -31.49 -20.31
C PRO A 2 -4.48 -30.30 -19.34
N ALA A 3 -4.21 -30.59 -18.05
CA ALA A 3 -3.65 -29.64 -17.08
C ALA A 3 -2.16 -29.31 -17.37
N ALA A 4 -1.61 -29.85 -18.47
CA ALA A 4 -0.24 -29.65 -18.89
C ALA A 4 -0.01 -28.30 -19.61
N ALA A 5 -1.07 -27.64 -20.11
CA ALA A 5 -0.93 -26.38 -20.84
C ALA A 5 -0.74 -25.15 -19.89
N ARG A 6 -1.34 -25.16 -18.69
CA ARG A 6 -1.22 -24.05 -17.73
C ARG A 6 0.16 -23.96 -17.06
N ARG A 7 0.76 -25.10 -16.69
CA ARG A 7 2.13 -25.14 -16.15
C ARG A 7 3.19 -24.68 -17.15
N HIS A 8 2.95 -24.86 -18.46
CA HIS A 8 3.88 -24.39 -19.48
C HIS A 8 3.80 -22.88 -19.73
N LEU A 9 2.62 -22.27 -19.57
CA LEU A 9 2.42 -20.81 -19.67
C LEU A 9 3.00 -20.05 -18.47
N GLU A 10 2.79 -20.52 -17.24
CA GLU A 10 3.39 -19.90 -16.03
C GLU A 10 4.93 -20.00 -16.00
N ALA A 11 5.49 -21.10 -16.51
CA ALA A 11 6.93 -21.26 -16.62
C ALA A 11 7.54 -20.43 -17.77
N THR A 12 6.80 -20.21 -18.86
CA THR A 12 7.27 -19.36 -19.97
C THR A 12 7.13 -17.87 -19.64
N GLU A 13 6.08 -17.41 -18.97
CA GLU A 13 5.96 -16.00 -18.56
C GLU A 13 7.01 -15.58 -17.51
N ASN A 14 7.30 -16.44 -16.51
CA ASN A 14 8.40 -16.20 -15.58
C ASN A 14 9.78 -16.27 -16.26
N SER A 15 9.94 -17.13 -17.28
CA SER A 15 11.18 -17.19 -18.08
C SER A 15 11.35 -15.98 -19.00
N VAL A 16 10.26 -15.37 -19.47
CA VAL A 16 10.29 -14.20 -20.36
C VAL A 16 10.51 -12.91 -19.56
N MET A 17 9.90 -12.78 -18.37
CA MET A 17 10.16 -11.68 -17.42
C MET A 17 11.63 -11.66 -16.95
N SER A 18 12.21 -12.83 -16.63
CA SER A 18 13.60 -12.93 -16.15
C SER A 18 14.64 -12.61 -17.23
N GLN A 19 14.37 -12.88 -18.51
CA GLN A 19 15.27 -12.53 -19.61
C GLN A 19 15.17 -11.07 -20.08
N ALA A 20 14.03 -10.40 -19.84
CA ALA A 20 13.81 -9.04 -20.31
C ALA A 20 14.28 -7.95 -19.33
N LEU A 21 14.36 -8.25 -18.03
CA LEU A 21 14.70 -7.28 -16.99
C LEU A 21 16.19 -7.23 -16.62
N LEU A 22 16.93 -8.32 -16.86
CA LEU A 22 18.36 -8.39 -16.54
C LEU A 22 19.12 -9.05 -17.71
N PRO A 23 20.15 -8.40 -18.28
CA PRO A 23 20.99 -9.05 -19.28
C PRO A 23 21.67 -10.29 -18.66
N PRO A 24 21.90 -11.36 -19.44
CA PRO A 24 22.59 -12.54 -18.94
C PRO A 24 24.01 -12.18 -18.49
N ASP A 25 24.25 -12.20 -17.18
CA ASP A 25 25.56 -11.99 -16.55
C ASP A 25 26.10 -13.34 -16.05
N PRO A 26 27.29 -13.80 -16.49
CA PRO A 26 27.90 -15.05 -16.00
C PRO A 26 28.21 -15.04 -14.49
N ASN A 27 28.20 -13.88 -13.83
CA ASN A 27 28.33 -13.74 -12.38
C ASN A 27 26.98 -13.75 -11.64
N PHE A 28 25.84 -13.80 -12.35
CA PHE A 28 24.51 -13.84 -11.75
C PHE A 28 23.89 -15.24 -11.94
N PRO A 29 24.09 -16.18 -11.00
CA PRO A 29 23.61 -17.55 -11.15
C PRO A 29 22.07 -17.58 -11.16
N LEU A 30 21.46 -18.14 -12.21
CA LEU A 30 20.02 -18.38 -12.26
C LEU A 30 19.69 -19.83 -11.87
N PRO A 31 18.63 -20.08 -11.09
CA PRO A 31 17.68 -19.10 -10.56
C PRO A 31 18.23 -18.34 -9.33
N SER A 32 18.04 -17.02 -9.30
CA SER A 32 18.34 -16.14 -8.15
C SER A 32 17.10 -15.33 -7.77
N GLN A 33 17.03 -14.94 -6.49
CA GLN A 33 16.04 -13.97 -6.03
C GLN A 33 16.51 -12.57 -6.41
N ALA A 34 15.68 -11.83 -7.17
CA ALA A 34 15.92 -10.44 -7.52
C ALA A 34 14.79 -9.58 -6.93
N LEU A 35 15.14 -8.38 -6.44
CA LEU A 35 14.19 -7.37 -6.01
C LEU A 35 14.23 -6.23 -7.02
N VAL A 36 13.10 -5.99 -7.68
CA VAL A 36 12.90 -4.79 -8.51
C VAL A 36 12.08 -3.82 -7.68
N THR A 37 12.67 -2.69 -7.32
CA THR A 37 11.98 -1.61 -6.60
C THR A 37 11.82 -0.40 -7.50
N GLU A 38 10.68 0.27 -7.37
CA GLU A 38 10.45 1.58 -7.96
C GLU A 38 10.43 2.64 -6.86
N ARG A 39 10.88 3.85 -7.19
CA ARG A 39 10.85 4.98 -6.26
C ARG A 39 9.48 5.64 -6.34
N ILE A 40 8.76 5.63 -5.24
CA ILE A 40 7.53 6.43 -5.10
C ILE A 40 7.94 7.91 -5.05
N LEU A 41 7.43 8.71 -5.99
CA LEU A 41 7.75 10.13 -6.03
C LEU A 41 6.94 10.88 -4.98
N PRO A 42 7.49 11.95 -4.38
CA PRO A 42 6.76 12.73 -3.40
C PRO A 42 5.55 13.43 -4.03
N LEU A 43 4.58 13.79 -3.20
CA LEU A 43 3.41 14.55 -3.61
C LEU A 43 3.82 15.86 -4.32
N PRO A 44 3.07 16.31 -5.35
CA PRO A 44 3.40 17.50 -6.10
C PRO A 44 3.41 18.74 -5.19
N LYS A 45 4.25 19.72 -5.51
CA LYS A 45 4.41 20.95 -4.71
C LYS A 45 3.07 21.64 -4.40
N VAL A 46 2.15 21.67 -5.35
CA VAL A 46 0.81 22.25 -5.15
C VAL A 46 0.03 21.54 -4.04
N ILE A 47 0.08 20.21 -4.00
CA ILE A 47 -0.56 19.40 -2.95
C ILE A 47 0.15 19.63 -1.61
N ARG A 48 1.48 19.62 -1.60
CA ARG A 48 2.27 19.88 -0.39
C ARG A 48 1.96 21.25 0.22
N HIS A 49 1.86 22.29 -0.61
CA HIS A 49 1.49 23.63 -0.16
C HIS A 49 0.06 23.67 0.38
N ALA A 50 -0.91 23.02 -0.30
CA ALA A 50 -2.28 22.93 0.19
C ALA A 50 -2.37 22.24 1.56
N LEU A 51 -1.62 21.14 1.77
CA LEU A 51 -1.52 20.48 3.07
C LEU A 51 -0.94 21.40 4.16
N MET A 52 0.11 22.17 3.84
CA MET A 52 0.70 23.14 4.77
C MET A 52 -0.27 24.27 5.10
N ASP A 53 -0.90 24.88 4.09
CA ASP A 53 -1.83 25.99 4.30
C ASP A 53 -3.02 25.57 5.16
N LYS A 54 -3.43 24.30 5.06
CA LYS A 54 -4.57 23.76 5.80
C LYS A 54 -4.20 23.25 7.21
N PHE A 55 -3.13 22.49 7.33
CA PHE A 55 -2.83 21.69 8.53
C PHE A 55 -1.56 22.12 9.28
N CYS A 56 -0.79 23.09 8.77
CA CYS A 56 0.33 23.68 9.51
C CYS A 56 -0.15 24.90 10.32
N PRO A 57 0.27 25.04 11.60
CA PRO A 57 0.03 26.25 12.38
C PRO A 57 0.44 27.51 11.62
N GLU A 58 -0.36 28.57 11.69
CA GLU A 58 -0.18 29.78 10.86
C GLU A 58 1.24 30.37 10.94
N GLY A 59 1.80 30.45 12.15
CA GLY A 59 3.16 30.96 12.36
C GLY A 59 4.30 30.11 11.79
N LEU A 60 4.01 28.85 11.39
CA LEU A 60 4.99 27.91 10.86
C LEU A 60 4.87 27.67 9.35
N ARG A 61 3.79 28.13 8.70
CA ARG A 61 3.48 27.83 7.29
C ARG A 61 4.59 28.20 6.33
N GLU A 62 5.08 29.43 6.42
CA GLU A 62 6.14 29.90 5.51
C GLU A 62 7.44 29.12 5.75
N ALA A 63 7.85 28.94 7.01
CA ALA A 63 9.02 28.12 7.34
C ALA A 63 8.87 26.67 6.83
N ALA A 64 7.68 26.08 6.92
CA ALA A 64 7.39 24.75 6.40
C ALA A 64 7.51 24.68 4.87
N LYS A 65 7.01 25.70 4.13
CA LYS A 65 7.11 25.77 2.66
C LYS A 65 8.54 25.90 2.16
N PHE A 66 9.41 26.59 2.90
CA PHE A 66 10.83 26.75 2.55
C PHE A 66 11.72 25.59 3.02
N SER A 67 11.24 24.74 3.94
CA SER A 67 12.03 23.63 4.48
C SER A 67 12.22 22.52 3.44
N PRO A 68 13.47 22.16 3.06
CA PRO A 68 13.73 21.06 2.15
C PRO A 68 13.26 19.70 2.66
N LEU A 69 13.16 19.52 3.99
CA LEU A 69 12.68 18.27 4.60
C LEU A 69 11.23 17.95 4.22
N ASN A 70 10.45 18.97 3.87
CA ASN A 70 9.07 18.78 3.43
C ASN A 70 8.96 18.43 1.93
N ASN A 71 10.08 18.30 1.21
CA ASN A 71 10.10 17.79 -0.16
C ASN A 71 9.85 16.29 -0.23
N ASP A 72 10.23 15.53 0.80
CA ASP A 72 10.03 14.09 0.93
C ASP A 72 8.63 13.76 1.46
N CYS A 73 7.59 14.25 0.78
CA CYS A 73 6.21 14.08 1.23
C CYS A 73 5.56 12.83 0.61
N LEU A 74 5.47 11.78 1.41
CA LEU A 74 4.53 10.68 1.24
C LEU A 74 3.50 10.77 2.37
N ALA A 75 2.21 10.68 2.03
CA ALA A 75 1.14 10.82 3.00
C ALA A 75 0.55 9.44 3.35
N CYS A 76 0.72 8.98 4.58
CA CYS A 76 0.25 7.67 5.03
C CYS A 76 -1.28 7.66 5.15
N ILE A 77 -1.95 6.76 4.43
CA ILE A 77 -3.41 6.71 4.35
C ILE A 77 -3.95 5.90 5.53
N TYR A 78 -4.37 6.56 6.60
CA TYR A 78 -4.83 5.89 7.82
C TYR A 78 -6.35 5.84 7.94
N LEU A 79 -7.01 4.85 7.32
CA LEU A 79 -8.48 4.76 7.35
C LEU A 79 -9.04 4.34 8.71
N GLY A 80 -8.24 3.69 9.55
CA GLY A 80 -8.61 3.20 10.88
C GLY A 80 -8.33 4.18 12.02
N ARG A 81 -8.06 5.45 11.69
CA ARG A 81 -7.71 6.49 12.66
C ARG A 81 -8.56 7.74 12.47
N ARG A 82 -8.79 8.46 13.56
CA ARG A 82 -9.32 9.82 13.55
C ARG A 82 -8.43 10.74 14.37
N ARG A 83 -8.35 11.99 13.96
CA ARG A 83 -7.81 13.06 14.81
C ARG A 83 -8.90 13.51 15.79
N ASN A 84 -8.48 14.00 16.95
CA ASN A 84 -9.38 14.73 17.82
C ASN A 84 -9.67 16.10 17.16
N PRO A 85 -10.92 16.43 16.82
CA PRO A 85 -11.27 17.69 16.16
C PRO A 85 -10.90 18.92 17.01
N ASP A 86 -10.85 18.77 18.33
CA ASP A 86 -10.50 19.85 19.26
C ASP A 86 -8.99 19.92 19.56
N ALA A 87 -8.19 18.99 19.05
CA ALA A 87 -6.75 19.00 19.28
C ALA A 87 -6.08 20.13 18.49
N PRO A 88 -5.15 20.88 19.12
CA PRO A 88 -4.37 21.87 18.40
C PRO A 88 -3.51 21.20 17.33
N LEU A 89 -3.24 21.95 16.25
CA LEU A 89 -2.28 21.52 15.23
C LEU A 89 -0.90 21.30 15.87
N ALA A 90 -0.20 20.26 15.42
CA ALA A 90 1.08 19.86 15.98
C ALA A 90 2.13 20.99 15.85
N PRO A 91 2.83 21.37 16.94
CA PRO A 91 3.85 22.42 16.90
C PRO A 91 5.11 22.02 16.10
N ASN A 92 5.29 20.72 15.86
CA ASN A 92 6.37 20.12 15.07
C ASN A 92 5.87 19.61 13.71
N PHE A 93 5.10 20.42 12.99
CA PHE A 93 4.54 20.07 11.69
C PHE A 93 5.61 19.60 10.69
N SER A 94 5.36 18.48 10.02
CA SER A 94 6.21 17.89 8.99
C SER A 94 5.35 17.21 7.94
N LEU A 95 5.77 17.31 6.68
CA LEU A 95 5.18 16.54 5.56
C LEU A 95 5.84 15.19 5.34
N ARG A 96 6.99 14.94 6.00
CA ARG A 96 7.63 13.62 5.99
C ARG A 96 6.77 12.67 6.82
N ASN A 97 6.36 11.55 6.22
CA ASN A 97 5.43 10.56 6.79
C ASN A 97 4.16 11.23 7.32
N PHE A 98 3.52 12.04 6.48
CA PHE A 98 2.35 12.81 6.91
C PHE A 98 1.16 11.88 7.17
N ASN A 99 0.69 11.84 8.42
CA ASN A 99 -0.46 11.04 8.84
C ASN A 99 -1.75 11.59 8.19
N PHE A 100 -2.27 10.91 7.17
CA PHE A 100 -3.44 11.36 6.43
C PHE A 100 -4.70 10.60 6.88
N CYS A 101 -5.40 11.19 7.85
CA CYS A 101 -6.62 10.62 8.41
C CYS A 101 -7.86 10.96 7.55
N PRO A 102 -8.98 10.22 7.66
CA PRO A 102 -10.12 10.41 6.79
C PRO A 102 -10.84 11.74 6.99
N ASP A 103 -10.80 12.32 8.19
CA ASP A 103 -11.30 13.69 8.41
C ASP A 103 -10.58 14.72 7.53
N GLN A 104 -9.25 14.60 7.40
CA GLN A 104 -8.45 15.48 6.54
C GLN A 104 -8.72 15.22 5.06
N MET A 105 -8.84 13.95 4.67
CA MET A 105 -9.14 13.59 3.28
C MET A 105 -10.52 14.08 2.86
N LEU A 106 -11.52 13.98 3.74
CA LEU A 106 -12.88 14.48 3.49
C LEU A 106 -12.93 16.01 3.44
N GLU A 107 -12.20 16.70 4.33
CA GLU A 107 -12.09 18.16 4.31
C GLU A 107 -11.43 18.69 3.03
N LEU A 108 -10.55 17.90 2.41
CA LEU A 108 -9.92 18.18 1.13
C LEU A 108 -10.69 17.59 -0.07
N GLU A 109 -11.89 17.05 0.15
CA GLU A 109 -12.74 16.44 -0.88
C GLU A 109 -12.04 15.33 -1.68
N LEU A 110 -11.12 14.60 -1.05
CA LEU A 110 -10.41 13.48 -1.66
C LEU A 110 -11.30 12.23 -1.75
N PRO A 111 -11.07 11.34 -2.75
CA PRO A 111 -11.88 10.15 -2.97
C PRO A 111 -11.54 9.02 -2.00
N VAL A 112 -11.79 9.23 -0.70
CA VAL A 112 -11.46 8.27 0.37
C VAL A 112 -12.11 6.91 0.18
N GLU A 113 -13.30 6.87 -0.44
CA GLU A 113 -13.98 5.62 -0.79
C GLU A 113 -13.18 4.81 -1.80
N GLU A 114 -12.61 5.46 -2.83
CA GLU A 114 -11.80 4.78 -3.85
C GLU A 114 -10.46 4.31 -3.29
N TYR A 115 -9.84 5.07 -2.39
CA TYR A 115 -8.67 4.61 -1.64
C TYR A 115 -9.01 3.36 -0.81
N THR A 116 -10.17 3.34 -0.17
CA THR A 116 -10.65 2.18 0.58
C THR A 116 -10.83 0.96 -0.31
N ARG A 117 -11.38 1.11 -1.53
CA ARG A 117 -11.49 0.01 -2.51
C ARG A 117 -10.13 -0.54 -2.91
N ALA A 118 -9.20 0.36 -3.25
CA ALA A 118 -7.86 0.00 -3.69
C ALA A 118 -7.09 -0.75 -2.59
N MET A 119 -7.14 -0.26 -1.34
CA MET A 119 -6.49 -0.88 -0.20
C MET A 119 -7.11 -2.25 0.14
N ALA A 120 -8.44 -2.38 0.08
CA ALA A 120 -9.13 -3.66 0.29
C ALA A 120 -8.74 -4.71 -0.76
N GLY A 121 -8.75 -4.33 -2.04
CA GLY A 121 -8.33 -5.21 -3.12
C GLY A 121 -6.84 -5.59 -3.01
N CYS A 122 -5.98 -4.64 -2.64
CA CYS A 122 -4.57 -4.90 -2.40
C CYS A 122 -4.35 -5.89 -1.27
N LEU A 123 -5.04 -5.74 -0.13
CA LEU A 123 -4.91 -6.69 0.98
C LEU A 123 -5.39 -8.10 0.60
N ALA A 124 -6.48 -8.21 -0.17
CA ALA A 124 -6.93 -9.51 -0.68
C ALA A 124 -5.90 -10.17 -1.60
N LEU A 125 -5.19 -9.40 -2.44
CA LEU A 125 -4.08 -9.91 -3.26
C LEU A 125 -2.90 -10.36 -2.38
N ILE A 126 -2.51 -9.55 -1.39
CA ILE A 126 -1.44 -9.89 -0.44
C ILE A 126 -1.74 -11.21 0.26
N HIS A 127 -2.96 -11.37 0.78
CA HIS A 127 -3.38 -12.60 1.44
C HIS A 127 -3.45 -13.76 0.46
N TRP A 128 -4.30 -13.69 -0.57
CA TRP A 128 -4.74 -14.90 -1.27
C TRP A 128 -3.93 -15.23 -2.53
N ASP A 129 -3.29 -14.24 -3.15
CA ASP A 129 -2.47 -14.45 -4.35
C ASP A 129 -0.99 -14.55 -3.98
N ALA A 130 -0.50 -13.61 -3.16
CA ALA A 130 0.88 -13.60 -2.69
C ALA A 130 1.14 -14.57 -1.53
N HIS A 131 0.10 -15.03 -0.82
CA HIS A 131 0.19 -15.93 0.34
C HIS A 131 1.01 -15.33 1.48
N MET A 132 0.78 -14.05 1.76
CA MET A 132 1.46 -13.27 2.80
C MET A 132 0.43 -12.71 3.78
N ASP A 133 0.81 -12.52 5.03
CA ASP A 133 -0.09 -11.93 6.05
C ASP A 133 -0.25 -10.41 5.97
N GLY A 134 0.59 -9.73 5.20
CA GLY A 134 0.58 -8.26 5.11
C GLY A 134 1.09 -7.56 6.37
N TYR A 135 1.85 -8.24 7.23
CA TYR A 135 2.46 -7.64 8.41
C TYR A 135 3.47 -6.54 8.01
N ASP A 136 3.39 -5.41 8.70
CA ASP A 136 4.19 -4.18 8.51
C ASP A 136 3.98 -3.44 7.17
N VAL A 137 3.04 -3.88 6.34
CA VAL A 137 2.72 -3.19 5.08
C VAL A 137 2.20 -1.78 5.34
N GLU A 138 2.79 -0.81 4.63
CA GLU A 138 2.39 0.59 4.64
C GLU A 138 1.65 1.00 3.37
N PHE A 139 0.61 1.83 3.54
CA PHE A 139 -0.12 2.45 2.44
C PHE A 139 0.09 3.96 2.43
N VAL A 140 0.61 4.48 1.31
CA VAL A 140 0.92 5.90 1.16
C VAL A 140 0.32 6.49 -0.10
N LEU A 141 0.02 7.77 -0.05
CA LEU A 141 -0.30 8.58 -1.21
C LEU A 141 0.99 9.23 -1.72
N GLY A 142 1.33 8.95 -2.97
CA GLY A 142 2.52 9.44 -3.64
C GLY A 142 2.21 9.81 -5.09
N SER A 143 3.21 10.37 -5.77
CA SER A 143 3.14 10.65 -7.20
C SER A 143 3.71 9.49 -8.00
N ASP A 144 3.19 9.34 -9.20
CA ASP A 144 3.86 8.63 -10.29
C ASP A 144 4.22 9.63 -11.39
N ASP A 145 5.27 9.32 -12.14
CA ASP A 145 5.48 9.95 -13.44
C ASP A 145 4.42 9.41 -14.41
N GLU A 146 3.93 10.23 -15.33
CA GLU A 146 2.92 9.83 -16.33
C GLU A 146 3.51 8.85 -17.39
N ILE A 147 4.43 7.97 -17.00
CA ILE A 147 4.90 6.84 -17.81
C ILE A 147 3.88 5.72 -17.58
N SER A 148 2.78 5.78 -18.34
CA SER A 148 1.79 4.71 -18.40
C SER A 148 2.50 3.36 -18.46
N TYR A 149 2.08 2.39 -17.64
CA TYR A 149 2.64 1.03 -17.48
C TYR A 149 2.51 0.15 -18.75
N THR A 150 2.45 0.76 -19.93
CA THR A 150 2.59 0.10 -21.22
C THR A 150 4.07 -0.05 -21.51
N THR A 151 4.55 -1.29 -21.33
CA THR A 151 5.70 -1.92 -21.97
C THR A 151 6.72 -0.97 -22.62
N HIS A 152 7.92 -0.88 -22.01
CA HIS A 152 9.12 -0.14 -22.42
C HIS A 152 9.50 1.09 -21.58
N VAL A 153 9.88 0.85 -20.32
CA VAL A 153 10.57 1.84 -19.45
C VAL A 153 11.87 2.34 -20.10
N THR A 154 12.65 1.45 -20.73
CA THR A 154 13.92 1.78 -21.40
C THR A 154 13.74 2.68 -22.63
N GLN A 155 12.63 2.54 -23.35
CA GLN A 155 12.36 3.30 -24.57
C GLN A 155 11.67 4.64 -24.26
N SER A 156 10.95 4.72 -23.14
CA SER A 156 10.23 5.93 -22.69
C SER A 156 11.12 6.92 -21.93
N LEU A 157 12.20 6.45 -21.28
CA LEU A 157 13.14 7.31 -20.57
C LEU A 157 14.07 8.09 -21.51
N GLY A 158 14.19 7.70 -22.79
CA GLY A 158 15.04 8.38 -23.77
C GLY A 158 16.52 8.44 -23.37
N VAL A 159 16.96 7.54 -22.49
CA VAL A 159 18.33 7.52 -21.97
C VAL A 159 19.17 6.61 -22.86
N ASP A 160 19.97 7.22 -23.73
CA ASP A 160 21.05 6.53 -24.43
C ASP A 160 22.12 6.06 -23.42
N VAL A 161 22.82 4.97 -23.73
CA VAL A 161 23.81 4.34 -22.82
C VAL A 161 25.05 5.24 -22.66
N GLU A 162 25.43 6.00 -23.68
CA GLU A 162 26.59 6.91 -23.67
C GLU A 162 26.56 7.95 -22.54
N PRO A 163 25.46 8.70 -22.30
CA PRO A 163 25.35 9.63 -21.18
C PRO A 163 25.54 8.99 -19.80
N ILE A 164 25.10 7.74 -19.60
CA ILE A 164 25.20 7.03 -18.31
C ILE A 164 26.66 6.71 -17.99
N GLU A 165 27.43 6.26 -18.99
CA GLU A 165 28.84 5.89 -18.80
C GLU A 165 29.73 7.09 -18.43
N GLN A 166 29.29 8.30 -18.78
CA GLN A 166 30.00 9.54 -18.48
C GLN A 166 29.64 10.13 -17.10
N LEU A 167 28.62 9.59 -16.42
CA LEU A 167 28.27 10.05 -15.09
C LEU A 167 29.28 9.56 -14.03
N PRO A 168 29.68 10.42 -13.08
CA PRO A 168 30.43 9.98 -11.91
C PRO A 168 29.71 8.85 -11.18
N LYS A 169 30.47 7.92 -10.59
CA LYS A 169 29.89 6.85 -9.75
C LYS A 169 29.03 7.46 -8.65
N HIS A 170 27.84 6.89 -8.41
CA HIS A 170 26.83 7.37 -7.46
C HIS A 170 26.13 8.69 -7.82
N SER A 171 26.19 9.11 -9.09
CA SER A 171 25.40 10.26 -9.55
C SER A 171 23.94 9.91 -9.72
N ASP A 172 23.08 10.86 -9.38
CA ASP A 172 21.63 10.75 -9.59
C ASP A 172 21.30 10.80 -11.08
N ILE A 173 20.45 9.88 -11.54
CA ILE A 173 20.00 9.76 -12.94
C ILE A 173 18.83 10.72 -13.21
N GLU A 174 18.28 11.41 -12.21
CA GLU A 174 17.27 12.46 -12.35
C GLU A 174 17.65 13.52 -13.41
N VAL A 175 18.94 13.83 -13.57
CA VAL A 175 19.43 14.80 -14.56
C VAL A 175 19.26 14.31 -16.01
N LEU A 176 19.26 12.99 -16.21
CA LEU A 176 19.06 12.35 -17.52
C LEU A 176 17.58 12.12 -17.83
N GLN A 177 16.71 12.11 -16.80
CA GLN A 177 15.28 11.99 -16.94
C GLN A 177 14.69 13.28 -17.52
N ARG A 178 14.64 13.40 -18.86
CA ARG A 178 13.80 14.40 -19.57
C ARG A 178 12.31 14.05 -19.46
N VAL A 179 11.86 13.63 -18.29
CA VAL A 179 10.45 13.34 -18.05
C VAL A 179 9.79 14.67 -17.76
N ASN A 180 8.74 14.99 -18.51
CA ASN A 180 8.01 16.24 -18.35
C ASN A 180 7.21 16.18 -17.04
N LEU A 181 7.86 16.45 -15.90
CA LEU A 181 7.32 16.35 -14.52
C LEU A 181 6.13 17.27 -14.22
N GLN A 182 5.59 17.97 -15.23
CA GLN A 182 4.49 18.91 -15.07
C GLN A 182 3.12 18.24 -14.87
N ARG A 183 3.00 16.93 -15.12
CA ARG A 183 1.77 16.14 -14.87
C ARG A 183 2.11 14.91 -14.04
N ARG A 184 2.05 15.06 -12.72
CA ARG A 184 2.16 13.95 -11.78
C ARG A 184 0.77 13.47 -11.41
N VAL A 185 0.51 12.18 -11.60
CA VAL A 185 -0.72 11.55 -11.13
C VAL A 185 -0.48 11.06 -9.71
N THR A 186 -1.28 11.55 -8.78
CA THR A 186 -1.26 11.08 -7.40
C THR A 186 -2.03 9.76 -7.29
N ARG A 187 -1.44 8.74 -6.66
CA ARG A 187 -2.08 7.44 -6.45
C ARG A 187 -1.68 6.79 -5.12
N PRO A 188 -2.48 5.85 -4.59
CA PRO A 188 -2.06 4.99 -3.50
C PRO A 188 -0.93 4.05 -3.94
N TRP A 189 0.02 3.83 -3.04
CA TRP A 189 1.14 2.92 -3.16
C TRP A 189 1.23 2.03 -1.92
N VAL A 190 1.87 0.88 -2.10
CA VAL A 190 2.17 -0.07 -1.02
C VAL A 190 3.70 -0.16 -0.85
N LEU A 191 4.18 -0.14 0.39
CA LEU A 191 5.61 -0.28 0.72
C LEU A 191 5.82 -0.99 2.07
N ASP A 192 7.08 -1.15 2.47
CA ASP A 192 7.53 -1.87 3.69
C ASP A 192 7.01 -3.30 3.87
N PHE A 193 7.09 -4.12 2.83
CA PHE A 193 6.71 -5.55 2.89
C PHE A 193 7.85 -6.48 3.40
N ASN A 194 8.87 -5.93 4.06
CA ASN A 194 10.06 -6.66 4.52
C ASN A 194 9.79 -7.61 5.70
N LEU A 195 8.75 -7.36 6.51
CA LEU A 195 8.36 -8.18 7.67
C LEU A 195 7.10 -9.01 7.44
N CYS A 196 6.56 -9.03 6.21
CA CYS A 196 5.46 -9.91 5.85
C CYS A 196 5.87 -11.38 6.00
N ASN A 197 5.03 -12.20 6.64
CA ASN A 197 5.26 -13.63 6.75
C ASN A 197 4.48 -14.38 5.68
N ARG A 198 5.15 -15.32 5.01
CA ARG A 198 4.53 -16.22 4.05
C ARG A 198 3.84 -17.38 4.76
N PHE A 199 2.65 -17.75 4.30
CA PHE A 199 2.02 -19.02 4.64
C PHE A 199 2.01 -19.99 3.45
N PRO A 200 1.92 -21.31 3.67
CA PRO A 200 1.98 -22.30 2.59
C PRO A 200 0.87 -22.12 1.56
N LYS A 201 1.18 -22.40 0.27
CA LYS A 201 0.21 -22.39 -0.83
C LYS A 201 -0.59 -23.69 -0.98
N ASP A 202 -0.40 -24.63 -0.06
CA ASP A 202 -1.05 -25.93 -0.13
C ASP A 202 -2.44 -25.85 0.52
N ASP A 203 -3.48 -26.03 -0.30
CA ASP A 203 -4.88 -25.95 0.16
C ASP A 203 -5.15 -26.92 1.32
N THR A 204 -4.54 -28.12 1.34
CA THR A 204 -4.75 -29.09 2.43
C THR A 204 -4.17 -28.55 3.74
N PHE A 205 -2.93 -28.05 3.69
CA PHE A 205 -2.28 -27.44 4.85
C PHE A 205 -3.09 -26.26 5.39
N ILE A 206 -3.57 -25.38 4.50
CA ILE A 206 -4.35 -24.21 4.91
C ILE A 206 -5.64 -24.64 5.60
N LEU A 207 -6.35 -25.63 5.06
CA LEU A 207 -7.60 -26.13 5.66
C LEU A 207 -7.38 -26.83 7.01
N GLU A 208 -6.25 -27.53 7.18
CA GLU A 208 -5.89 -28.15 8.46
C GLU A 208 -5.50 -27.10 9.53
N HIS A 209 -4.96 -25.95 9.12
CA HIS A 209 -4.48 -24.88 10.01
C HIS A 209 -5.28 -23.58 9.85
N GLU A 210 -6.56 -23.70 9.48
CA GLU A 210 -7.41 -22.56 9.11
C GLU A 210 -7.50 -21.51 10.22
N GLU A 211 -7.66 -21.93 11.48
CA GLU A 211 -7.75 -21.02 12.63
C GLU A 211 -6.43 -20.28 12.87
N GLU A 212 -5.29 -20.95 12.70
CA GLU A 212 -3.97 -20.36 12.89
C GLU A 212 -3.69 -19.31 11.82
N LEU A 213 -4.01 -19.63 10.56
CA LEU A 213 -3.92 -18.69 9.45
C LEU A 213 -4.81 -17.46 9.69
N VAL A 214 -6.09 -17.65 10.00
CA VAL A 214 -7.01 -16.54 10.27
C VAL A 214 -6.49 -15.67 11.42
N ASN A 215 -5.99 -16.27 12.50
CA ASN A 215 -5.40 -15.53 13.61
C ASN A 215 -4.14 -14.74 13.19
N GLN A 216 -3.28 -15.31 12.35
CA GLN A 216 -2.12 -14.61 11.79
C GLN A 216 -2.54 -13.39 10.97
N LEU A 217 -3.51 -13.53 10.06
CA LEU A 217 -4.01 -12.43 9.23
C LEU A 217 -4.66 -11.33 10.09
N VAL A 218 -5.48 -11.73 11.08
CA VAL A 218 -6.09 -10.80 12.04
C VAL A 218 -5.01 -10.10 12.87
N LEU A 219 -3.93 -10.78 13.24
CA LEU A 219 -2.83 -10.15 13.96
C LEU A 219 -2.19 -9.05 13.09
N ALA A 220 -1.78 -9.36 11.86
CA ALA A 220 -1.21 -8.38 10.94
C ALA A 220 -2.12 -7.17 10.69
N PHE A 221 -3.42 -7.40 10.46
CA PHE A 221 -4.39 -6.31 10.25
C PHE A 221 -4.42 -5.27 11.38
N PHE A 222 -4.27 -5.71 12.64
CA PHE A 222 -4.38 -4.84 13.81
C PHE A 222 -3.04 -4.41 14.43
N GLU A 223 -1.95 -5.13 14.19
CA GLU A 223 -0.62 -4.75 14.67
C GLU A 223 0.06 -3.74 13.74
N ASN A 224 -0.28 -3.73 12.45
CA ASN A 224 0.12 -2.63 11.58
C ASN A 224 -0.39 -1.28 12.11
N ASP A 225 0.20 -0.19 11.64
CA ASP A 225 -0.41 1.13 11.82
C ASP A 225 -1.83 1.17 11.20
N PRO A 226 -2.69 2.15 11.58
CA PRO A 226 -4.14 2.10 11.32
C PRO A 226 -4.53 2.39 9.86
N TYR A 227 -3.92 1.70 8.90
CA TYR A 227 -4.16 1.81 7.47
C TYR A 227 -5.58 1.39 7.09
N TYR A 228 -6.07 0.29 7.63
CA TYR A 228 -7.39 -0.26 7.27
C TYR A 228 -8.52 0.36 8.11
N PRO A 229 -9.73 0.54 7.54
CA PRO A 229 -10.88 0.99 8.31
C PRO A 229 -11.23 -0.03 9.40
N LEU A 230 -11.66 0.45 10.56
CA LEU A 230 -12.01 -0.41 11.68
C LEU A 230 -13.49 -0.84 11.60
N PRO A 231 -13.80 -2.10 11.96
CA PRO A 231 -15.18 -2.51 12.17
C PRO A 231 -15.77 -1.85 13.41
N LEU A 232 -17.11 -1.80 13.48
CA LEU A 232 -17.88 -1.37 14.66
C LEU A 232 -17.65 0.09 15.10
N MET A 233 -17.12 0.93 14.23
CA MET A 233 -16.99 2.36 14.48
C MET A 233 -18.37 3.04 14.55
N GLU A 234 -18.48 4.07 15.39
CA GLU A 234 -19.75 4.73 15.69
C GLU A 234 -20.21 5.71 14.60
N MET A 235 -19.28 6.39 13.94
CA MET A 235 -19.58 7.40 12.91
C MET A 235 -20.02 6.76 11.59
N ASP A 236 -21.01 7.37 10.93
CA ASP A 236 -21.58 6.81 9.69
C ASP A 236 -20.57 6.73 8.54
N VAL A 237 -19.65 7.70 8.48
CA VAL A 237 -18.53 7.67 7.53
C VAL A 237 -17.68 6.41 7.74
N ASP A 238 -17.31 6.09 8.97
CA ASP A 238 -16.48 4.92 9.28
C ASP A 238 -17.21 3.61 8.98
N LYS A 239 -18.50 3.52 9.35
CA LYS A 239 -19.35 2.37 8.98
C LYS A 239 -19.38 2.17 7.47
N LYS A 240 -19.48 3.26 6.71
CA LYS A 240 -19.46 3.24 5.24
C LYS A 240 -18.11 2.74 4.72
N LEU A 241 -16.98 3.26 5.24
CA LEU A 241 -15.64 2.81 4.83
C LEU A 241 -15.43 1.33 5.13
N TRP A 242 -15.82 0.84 6.32
CA TRP A 242 -15.76 -0.59 6.64
C TRP A 242 -16.62 -1.44 5.69
N THR A 243 -17.84 -0.97 5.38
CA THR A 243 -18.74 -1.67 4.44
C THR A 243 -18.13 -1.78 3.04
N ILE A 244 -17.52 -0.69 2.55
CA ILE A 244 -16.81 -0.67 1.26
C ILE A 244 -15.62 -1.62 1.30
N PHE A 245 -14.81 -1.53 2.35
CA PHE A 245 -13.62 -2.37 2.52
C PHE A 245 -13.99 -3.85 2.50
N ARG A 246 -14.95 -4.26 3.32
CA ARG A 246 -15.44 -5.63 3.40
C ARG A 246 -15.88 -6.13 2.02
N ARG A 247 -16.73 -5.37 1.33
CA ARG A 247 -17.26 -5.76 0.02
C ARG A 247 -16.18 -5.91 -1.04
N GLU A 248 -15.27 -4.95 -1.16
CA GLU A 248 -14.23 -5.01 -2.19
C GLU A 248 -13.17 -6.07 -1.88
N TYR A 249 -12.84 -6.29 -0.61
CA TYR A 249 -11.97 -7.38 -0.18
C TYR A 249 -12.59 -8.73 -0.54
N GLU A 250 -13.86 -8.97 -0.17
CA GLU A 250 -14.58 -10.22 -0.51
C GLU A 250 -14.65 -10.42 -2.03
N LYS A 251 -15.01 -9.38 -2.78
CA LYS A 251 -15.06 -9.44 -4.25
C LYS A 251 -13.71 -9.83 -4.85
N LYS A 252 -12.61 -9.18 -4.42
CA LYS A 252 -11.28 -9.48 -4.93
C LYS A 252 -10.82 -10.88 -4.51
N ALA A 253 -11.14 -11.30 -3.29
CA ALA A 253 -10.81 -12.64 -2.82
C ALA A 253 -11.57 -13.72 -3.58
N GLU A 254 -12.85 -13.50 -3.95
CA GLU A 254 -13.61 -14.41 -4.82
C GLU A 254 -13.02 -14.46 -6.24
N GLU A 255 -12.51 -13.34 -6.77
CA GLU A 255 -11.81 -13.34 -8.07
C GLU A 255 -10.53 -14.22 -8.04
N ILE A 256 -9.83 -14.27 -6.90
CA ILE A 256 -8.59 -15.04 -6.72
C ILE A 256 -8.90 -16.51 -6.39
N LEU A 257 -9.75 -16.75 -5.39
CA LEU A 257 -10.04 -18.07 -4.83
C LEU A 257 -11.26 -18.75 -5.46
N GLY A 258 -11.99 -18.08 -6.36
CA GLY A 258 -13.25 -18.57 -6.91
C GLY A 258 -13.16 -19.91 -7.62
N ALA A 259 -11.98 -20.39 -8.00
CA ALA A 259 -11.83 -21.76 -8.51
C ALA A 259 -11.83 -22.85 -7.42
N SER A 260 -11.49 -22.50 -6.18
CA SER A 260 -11.35 -23.43 -5.04
C SER A 260 -12.57 -23.34 -4.12
N GLU A 261 -13.56 -24.20 -4.34
CA GLU A 261 -14.82 -24.24 -3.57
C GLU A 261 -14.59 -24.42 -2.05
N THR A 262 -13.50 -25.09 -1.67
CA THR A 262 -13.14 -25.35 -0.27
C THR A 262 -12.52 -24.14 0.44
N MET A 263 -12.02 -23.15 -0.28
CA MET A 263 -11.27 -22.01 0.29
C MET A 263 -12.07 -20.71 0.32
N ARG A 264 -13.24 -20.66 -0.35
CA ARG A 264 -14.05 -19.44 -0.52
C ARG A 264 -14.59 -18.85 0.80
N HIS A 265 -14.67 -19.63 1.88
CA HIS A 265 -15.14 -19.14 3.17
C HIS A 265 -14.06 -18.39 3.96
N LEU A 266 -12.77 -18.63 3.69
CA LEU A 266 -11.66 -18.04 4.45
C LEU A 266 -11.63 -16.50 4.45
N PRO A 267 -11.87 -15.80 3.31
CA PRO A 267 -11.92 -14.35 3.30
C PRO A 267 -12.99 -13.78 4.23
N ILE A 268 -14.17 -14.40 4.25
CA ILE A 268 -15.30 -14.01 5.11
C ILE A 268 -14.94 -14.31 6.57
N LYS A 269 -14.37 -15.48 6.85
CA LYS A 269 -13.93 -15.88 8.19
C LYS A 269 -12.90 -14.90 8.77
N PHE A 270 -11.94 -14.46 7.97
CA PHE A 270 -10.98 -13.42 8.34
C PHE A 270 -11.68 -12.10 8.72
N LEU A 271 -12.58 -11.61 7.87
CA LEU A 271 -13.30 -10.35 8.12
C LEU A 271 -14.19 -10.43 9.37
N ASP A 272 -14.88 -11.55 9.58
CA ASP A 272 -15.71 -11.77 10.76
C ASP A 272 -14.86 -11.91 12.03
N ALA A 273 -13.68 -12.52 11.94
CA ALA A 273 -12.70 -12.57 13.03
C ALA A 273 -12.16 -11.17 13.39
N CYS A 274 -11.97 -10.28 12.41
CA CYS A 274 -11.64 -8.88 12.68
C CYS A 274 -12.75 -8.16 13.45
N VAL A 275 -14.02 -8.36 13.07
CA VAL A 275 -15.18 -7.80 13.79
C VAL A 275 -15.25 -8.33 15.21
N GLU A 276 -15.03 -9.64 15.40
CA GLU A 276 -15.06 -10.29 16.71
C GLU A 276 -13.93 -9.82 17.62
N ARG A 277 -12.71 -9.64 17.09
CA ARG A 277 -11.58 -9.07 17.86
C ARG A 277 -11.93 -7.68 18.39
N GLU A 278 -12.51 -6.81 17.57
CA GLU A 278 -12.90 -5.45 18.02
C GLU A 278 -14.09 -5.49 18.98
N ARG A 279 -15.10 -6.34 18.75
CA ARG A 279 -16.21 -6.55 19.70
C ARG A 279 -15.69 -6.89 21.10
N ARG A 280 -14.77 -7.84 21.19
CA ARG A 280 -14.14 -8.25 22.47
C ARG A 280 -13.37 -7.12 23.15
N LYS A 281 -12.77 -6.19 22.40
CA LYS A 281 -12.12 -5.01 23.00
C LYS A 281 -13.13 -4.03 23.55
N LEU A 282 -14.21 -3.76 22.81
CA LEU A 282 -15.29 -2.87 23.23
C LEU A 282 -15.97 -3.39 24.50
N GLU A 283 -16.28 -4.69 24.57
CA GLU A 283 -16.85 -5.34 25.77
C GLU A 283 -15.95 -5.23 27.00
N LYS A 284 -14.63 -5.19 26.80
CA LYS A 284 -13.63 -4.99 27.87
C LYS A 284 -13.41 -3.51 28.21
N GLY A 285 -14.11 -2.58 27.56
CA GLY A 285 -13.95 -1.14 27.77
C GLY A 285 -12.63 -0.57 27.25
N LEU A 286 -11.91 -1.28 26.38
CA LEU A 286 -10.60 -0.85 25.85
C LEU A 286 -10.74 0.10 24.64
N GLY A 287 -11.97 0.36 24.19
CA GLY A 287 -12.24 1.09 22.95
C GLY A 287 -11.62 0.39 21.73
N HIS A 288 -11.32 1.17 20.71
CA HIS A 288 -10.65 0.69 19.48
C HIS A 288 -9.11 0.59 19.63
N GLY A 289 -8.58 0.62 20.86
CA GLY A 289 -7.15 0.51 21.19
C GLY A 289 -6.33 1.81 21.06
N HIS A 290 -5.00 1.67 21.04
CA HIS A 290 -3.99 2.77 20.95
C HIS A 290 -4.10 3.68 19.71
N ARG A 291 -5.01 3.38 18.78
CA ARG A 291 -5.19 4.08 17.50
C ARG A 291 -5.94 5.41 17.61
N GLY A 292 -6.57 5.68 18.77
CA GLY A 292 -7.19 6.98 19.06
C GLY A 292 -6.24 8.09 19.55
N PHE A 293 -4.98 7.77 19.90
CA PHE A 293 -4.10 8.69 20.66
C PHE A 293 -2.66 8.87 20.14
N LYS A 294 -2.27 8.25 19.02
CA LYS A 294 -0.91 8.48 18.45
C LYS A 294 -0.80 9.86 17.79
N GLY A 295 -0.89 10.96 18.55
CA GLY A 295 -0.73 12.36 18.08
C GLY A 295 0.29 12.50 16.96
#